data_AF-D8S3H1-F1
#
_entry.id   AF-D8S3H1-F1
#
_cell.length_a   1.000
_cell.length_b   1.000
_cell.length_c   1.000
_cell.angle_alpha   90.00
_cell.angle_beta   90.00
_cell.angle_gamma   90.00
#
_symmetry.space_group_name_H-M   'P 1'
#
loop_
_entity.id
_entity.type
_entity.pdbx_description
1 polymer ?
#
loop_
_entity_poly.entity_id
_entity_poly.type
_entity_poly.pdbx_seq_one_letter_code
_entity_poly.pdbx_strand_id
1 'polypeptide(L)'
;DKNLVRAWKKWDTQHNSENDQPLAFPEEQLYVVFVLADGGTDLESFELLNYEEVKSLLLQVVLSLAVAEQAYGFEHRDLHWGNIVLSRDQHEQLDFRLENRHFLVNTHGLSVALIDFTLSRIDTGKQVVFCDLSDPSWFEGPKGDVQADTYRRMKDITGGQWEGRQVFPKNNSVWIHYVAEIIRKKKSFKSSAKDKRALSAFSKRCLSYESATAIVDDEIFQKMWRKEVTLNTPGN
;
A
#
# COMPACT_ATOMS: atom_id res chain seq x y z
N ASP A 1 -16.58 2.13 -27.43
CA ASP A 1 -15.74 3.30 -27.81
C ASP A 1 -14.56 2.84 -28.67
N LYS A 2 -14.34 3.44 -29.86
CA LYS A 2 -13.23 3.06 -30.77
C LYS A 2 -11.84 3.40 -30.22
N ASN A 3 -11.72 4.43 -29.37
CA ASN A 3 -10.46 4.84 -28.77
C ASN A 3 -10.01 3.85 -27.69
N LEU A 4 -10.93 3.40 -26.83
CA LEU A 4 -10.63 2.39 -25.79
C LEU A 4 -10.20 1.05 -26.40
N VAL A 5 -10.88 0.61 -27.47
CA VAL A 5 -10.48 -0.61 -28.20
C VAL A 5 -9.09 -0.47 -28.82
N ARG A 6 -8.76 0.70 -29.37
CA ARG A 6 -7.42 0.97 -29.92
C ARG A 6 -6.36 0.97 -28.81
N ALA A 7 -6.65 1.56 -27.67
CA ALA A 7 -5.76 1.57 -26.51
C ALA A 7 -5.49 0.15 -26.00
N TRP A 8 -6.54 -0.66 -25.84
CA TRP A 8 -6.41 -2.07 -25.45
C TRP A 8 -5.54 -2.86 -26.44
N LYS A 9 -5.79 -2.73 -27.76
CA LYS A 9 -4.96 -3.43 -28.78
C LYS A 9 -3.50 -3.02 -28.73
N LYS A 10 -3.22 -1.73 -28.52
CA LYS A 10 -1.86 -1.22 -28.39
C LYS A 10 -1.17 -1.83 -27.17
N TRP A 11 -1.87 -1.89 -26.03
CA TRP A 11 -1.36 -2.50 -24.80
C TRP A 11 -1.09 -3.99 -24.98
N ASP A 12 -2.07 -4.73 -25.51
CA ASP A 12 -2.00 -6.17 -25.76
C ASP A 12 -0.81 -6.55 -26.66
N THR A 13 -0.58 -5.78 -27.73
CA THR A 13 0.57 -5.99 -28.62
C THR A 13 1.92 -5.86 -27.91
N GLN A 14 1.99 -5.02 -26.86
CA GLN A 14 3.24 -4.68 -26.17
C GLN A 14 3.47 -5.55 -24.92
N HIS A 15 2.41 -5.94 -24.23
CA HIS A 15 2.48 -6.55 -22.89
C HIS A 15 1.76 -7.89 -22.78
N ASN A 16 1.03 -8.32 -23.82
CA ASN A 16 0.14 -9.49 -23.83
C ASN A 16 -0.95 -9.39 -22.73
N SER A 17 -2.13 -8.91 -23.10
CA SER A 17 -3.24 -8.68 -22.17
C SER A 17 -3.73 -9.99 -21.56
N GLU A 18 -3.89 -9.99 -20.22
CA GLU A 18 -4.59 -11.06 -19.50
C GLU A 18 -6.12 -10.93 -19.59
N ASN A 19 -6.62 -9.76 -20.02
CA ASN A 19 -8.05 -9.50 -20.17
C ASN A 19 -8.57 -9.89 -21.55
N ASP A 20 -9.84 -10.33 -21.60
CA ASP A 20 -10.56 -10.57 -22.85
C ASP A 20 -10.63 -9.32 -23.72
N GLN A 21 -10.64 -9.54 -25.04
CA GLN A 21 -10.78 -8.45 -26.01
C GLN A 21 -12.13 -7.75 -25.80
N PRO A 22 -12.18 -6.40 -25.62
CA PRO A 22 -13.42 -5.68 -25.35
C PRO A 22 -14.52 -5.80 -26.41
N LEU A 23 -14.17 -6.24 -27.62
CA LEU A 23 -15.12 -6.50 -28.71
C LEU A 23 -15.78 -7.89 -28.64
N ALA A 24 -15.37 -8.74 -27.71
CA ALA A 24 -15.99 -10.05 -27.48
C ALA A 24 -17.31 -9.95 -26.70
N PHE A 25 -17.57 -8.80 -26.06
CA PHE A 25 -18.77 -8.60 -25.26
C PHE A 25 -19.95 -8.06 -26.09
N PRO A 26 -21.21 -8.36 -25.69
CA PRO A 26 -22.41 -7.83 -26.34
C PRO A 26 -22.49 -6.28 -26.30
N GLU A 27 -23.29 -5.70 -27.19
CA GLU A 27 -23.46 -4.23 -27.26
C GLU A 27 -24.10 -3.65 -25.98
N GLU A 28 -24.90 -4.44 -25.27
CA GLU A 28 -25.59 -4.05 -24.04
C GLU A 28 -24.72 -4.22 -22.78
N GLN A 29 -23.47 -4.66 -22.92
CA GLN A 29 -22.54 -4.81 -21.78
C GLN A 29 -22.39 -3.48 -21.04
N LEU A 30 -22.64 -3.52 -19.73
CA LEU A 30 -22.43 -2.38 -18.86
C LEU A 30 -21.00 -2.37 -18.32
N TYR A 31 -20.40 -1.18 -18.25
CA TYR A 31 -19.05 -0.97 -17.75
C TYR A 31 -19.06 0.09 -16.65
N VAL A 32 -18.21 -0.09 -15.65
CA VAL A 32 -17.84 0.96 -14.71
C VAL A 32 -16.45 1.46 -15.10
N VAL A 33 -16.31 2.76 -15.32
CA VAL A 33 -15.04 3.36 -15.76
C VAL A 33 -14.51 4.27 -14.67
N PHE A 34 -13.33 3.93 -14.15
CA PHE A 34 -12.57 4.78 -13.24
C PHE A 34 -11.52 5.56 -14.05
N VAL A 35 -11.53 6.88 -13.92
CA VAL A 35 -10.48 7.76 -14.48
C VAL A 35 -9.61 8.22 -13.33
N LEU A 36 -8.38 7.72 -13.28
CA LEU A 36 -7.44 7.93 -12.19
C LEU A 36 -6.21 8.69 -12.70
N ALA A 37 -5.45 9.28 -11.78
CA ALA A 37 -4.14 9.85 -12.10
C ALA A 37 -3.15 8.73 -12.46
N ASP A 38 -2.18 9.04 -13.32
CA ASP A 38 -1.07 8.13 -13.63
C ASP A 38 -0.11 8.07 -12.44
N GLY A 39 -0.11 6.95 -11.72
CA GLY A 39 0.74 6.72 -10.56
C GLY A 39 2.15 6.22 -10.91
N GLY A 40 2.44 5.95 -12.18
CA GLY A 40 3.71 5.41 -12.65
C GLY A 40 3.72 3.89 -12.73
N THR A 41 4.75 3.28 -12.18
CA THR A 41 5.05 1.84 -12.34
C THR A 41 4.89 1.11 -11.01
N ASP A 42 4.31 -0.07 -11.02
CA ASP A 42 4.17 -0.93 -9.84
C ASP A 42 5.53 -1.25 -9.20
N LEU A 43 5.52 -1.51 -7.89
CA LEU A 43 6.71 -1.82 -7.13
C LEU A 43 7.34 -3.12 -7.61
N GLU A 44 6.63 -4.05 -8.24
CA GLU A 44 7.23 -5.27 -8.82
C GLU A 44 8.23 -4.94 -9.95
N SER A 45 7.87 -4.02 -10.83
CA SER A 45 8.68 -3.61 -11.98
C SER A 45 9.60 -2.41 -11.68
N PHE A 46 9.30 -1.60 -10.66
CA PHE A 46 10.06 -0.39 -10.36
C PHE A 46 11.48 -0.67 -9.83
N GLU A 47 12.46 0.09 -10.31
CA GLU A 47 13.86 0.01 -9.87
C GLU A 47 14.17 0.99 -8.73
N LEU A 48 14.50 0.46 -7.56
CA LEU A 48 14.94 1.22 -6.39
C LEU A 48 16.46 1.43 -6.45
N LEU A 49 16.93 2.67 -6.29
CA LEU A 49 18.34 3.01 -6.46
C LEU A 49 19.15 2.78 -5.18
N ASN A 50 18.61 3.16 -4.03
CA ASN A 50 19.34 3.19 -2.78
C ASN A 50 18.45 3.01 -1.55
N TYR A 51 19.07 2.89 -0.38
CA TYR A 51 18.36 2.65 0.87
C TYR A 51 17.47 3.82 1.33
N GLU A 52 17.77 5.07 0.98
CA GLU A 52 16.90 6.19 1.35
C GLU A 52 15.60 6.20 0.52
N GLU A 53 15.66 5.77 -0.75
CA GLU A 53 14.45 5.50 -1.55
C GLU A 53 13.57 4.41 -0.89
N VAL A 54 14.18 3.34 -0.36
CA VAL A 54 13.44 2.29 0.36
C VAL A 54 12.76 2.85 1.62
N LYS A 55 13.47 3.69 2.39
CA LYS A 55 12.90 4.31 3.59
C LYS A 55 11.77 5.27 3.23
N SER A 56 11.93 6.06 2.17
CA SER A 56 10.89 6.97 1.67
C SER A 56 9.64 6.20 1.25
N LEU A 57 9.81 5.15 0.44
CA LEU A 57 8.73 4.25 0.02
C LEU A 57 7.96 3.70 1.23
N LEU A 58 8.67 3.08 2.17
CA LEU A 58 8.06 2.47 3.36
C LEU A 58 7.34 3.52 4.21
N LEU A 59 7.92 4.71 4.39
CA LEU A 59 7.31 5.76 5.18
C LEU A 59 6.03 6.31 4.53
N GLN A 60 6.04 6.52 3.22
CA GLN A 60 4.85 6.97 2.47
C GLN A 60 3.73 5.92 2.54
N VAL A 61 4.06 4.63 2.41
CA VAL A 61 3.08 3.53 2.61
C VAL A 61 2.51 3.56 4.03
N VAL A 62 3.37 3.61 5.05
CA VAL A 62 2.97 3.62 6.47
C VAL A 62 2.08 4.82 6.78
N LEU A 63 2.47 6.03 6.37
CA LEU A 63 1.70 7.25 6.63
C LEU A 63 0.37 7.24 5.87
N SER A 64 0.34 6.80 4.62
CA SER A 64 -0.91 6.70 3.84
C SER A 64 -1.91 5.76 4.50
N LEU A 65 -1.43 4.58 4.94
CA LEU A 65 -2.25 3.63 5.69
C LEU A 65 -2.68 4.21 7.04
N ALA A 66 -1.78 4.83 7.80
CA ALA A 66 -2.10 5.39 9.12
C ALA A 66 -3.16 6.50 9.03
N VAL A 67 -3.07 7.38 8.02
CA VAL A 67 -4.07 8.44 7.81
C VAL A 67 -5.43 7.84 7.46
N ALA A 68 -5.47 6.84 6.58
CA ALA A 68 -6.72 6.17 6.21
C ALA A 68 -7.29 5.32 7.36
N GLU A 69 -6.44 4.65 8.14
CA GLU A 69 -6.79 3.94 9.37
C GLU A 69 -7.50 4.87 10.35
N GLN A 70 -6.92 6.04 10.62
CA GLN A 70 -7.48 6.98 11.57
C GLN A 70 -8.80 7.59 11.07
N ALA A 71 -8.87 7.93 9.78
CA ALA A 71 -10.03 8.60 9.23
C ALA A 71 -11.23 7.66 9.00
N TYR A 72 -10.98 6.41 8.62
CA TYR A 72 -12.02 5.51 8.12
C TYR A 72 -11.92 4.08 8.68
N GLY A 73 -11.06 3.81 9.66
CA GLY A 73 -10.75 2.43 10.07
C GLY A 73 -10.32 1.58 8.87
N PHE A 74 -9.55 2.17 7.94
CA PHE A 74 -9.19 1.53 6.68
C PHE A 74 -8.31 0.30 6.90
N GLU A 75 -8.61 -0.77 6.18
CA GLU A 75 -7.71 -1.91 5.98
C GLU A 75 -7.58 -2.15 4.49
N HIS A 76 -6.34 -2.19 3.96
CA HIS A 76 -6.15 -2.44 2.52
C HIS A 76 -6.48 -3.89 2.16
N ARG A 77 -6.08 -4.83 3.04
CA ARG A 77 -6.26 -6.29 2.93
C ARG A 77 -5.60 -6.98 1.73
N ASP A 78 -5.04 -6.23 0.80
CA ASP A 78 -4.34 -6.77 -0.37
C ASP A 78 -3.18 -5.91 -0.89
N LEU A 79 -2.32 -5.41 0.00
CA LEU A 79 -1.24 -4.50 -0.40
C LEU A 79 0.00 -5.26 -0.89
N HIS A 80 -0.17 -6.09 -1.92
CA HIS A 80 0.96 -6.72 -2.59
C HIS A 80 1.74 -5.68 -3.43
N TRP A 81 2.96 -6.02 -3.84
CA TRP A 81 3.84 -5.06 -4.54
C TRP A 81 3.31 -4.58 -5.91
N GLY A 82 2.31 -5.25 -6.48
CA GLY A 82 1.60 -4.79 -7.68
C GLY A 82 0.67 -3.61 -7.38
N ASN A 83 0.20 -3.51 -6.13
CA ASN A 83 -0.75 -2.51 -5.65
C ASN A 83 -0.06 -1.29 -5.02
N ILE A 84 1.26 -1.16 -5.21
CA ILE A 84 2.05 0.00 -4.82
C ILE A 84 2.67 0.55 -6.10
N VAL A 85 2.19 1.68 -6.58
CA VAL A 85 2.73 2.33 -7.78
C VAL A 85 3.63 3.49 -7.38
N LEU A 86 4.73 3.63 -8.12
CA LEU A 86 5.76 4.62 -7.90
C LEU A 86 6.03 5.40 -9.18
N SER A 87 6.23 6.70 -9.01
CA SER A 87 6.76 7.57 -10.05
C SER A 87 7.97 8.33 -9.53
N ARG A 88 8.86 8.70 -10.46
CA ARG A 88 9.94 9.65 -10.19
C ARG A 88 9.42 11.03 -10.49
N ASP A 89 9.31 11.87 -9.47
CA ASP A 89 8.88 13.25 -9.63
C ASP A 89 9.86 14.24 -9.00
N GLN A 90 9.57 15.53 -9.19
CA GLN A 90 10.40 16.62 -8.68
C GLN A 90 9.92 17.15 -7.32
N HIS A 91 8.96 16.48 -6.66
CA HIS A 91 8.52 16.89 -5.34
C HIS A 91 9.55 16.44 -4.32
N GLU A 92 10.32 17.37 -3.74
CA GLU A 92 11.32 17.03 -2.73
C GLU A 92 10.67 16.59 -1.41
N GLN A 93 9.46 17.07 -1.13
CA GLN A 93 8.75 16.83 0.13
C GLN A 93 7.26 16.58 -0.07
N LEU A 94 6.68 15.75 0.82
CA LEU A 94 5.24 15.49 0.93
C LEU A 94 4.73 15.77 2.33
N ASP A 95 3.52 16.31 2.40
CA ASP A 95 2.83 16.66 3.64
C ASP A 95 1.83 15.58 4.05
N PHE A 96 1.98 15.04 5.25
CA PHE A 96 1.00 14.16 5.88
C PHE A 96 0.50 14.77 7.19
N ARG A 97 -0.80 14.62 7.45
CA ARG A 97 -1.44 15.00 8.71
C ARG A 97 -2.06 13.77 9.35
N LEU A 98 -1.55 13.39 10.51
CA LEU A 98 -2.01 12.24 11.28
C LEU A 98 -2.19 12.72 12.72
N GLU A 99 -3.40 12.59 13.25
CA GLU A 99 -3.79 13.18 14.53
C GLU A 99 -3.46 14.69 14.60
N ASN A 100 -2.77 15.13 15.64
CA ASN A 100 -2.28 16.50 15.81
C ASN A 100 -0.82 16.66 15.36
N ARG A 101 -0.34 15.78 14.48
CA ARG A 101 1.04 15.78 13.97
C ARG A 101 1.04 16.07 12.48
N HIS A 102 1.93 16.98 12.10
CA HIS A 102 2.24 17.29 10.71
C HIS A 102 3.63 16.76 10.38
N PHE A 103 3.70 15.96 9.32
CA PHE A 103 4.90 15.32 8.84
C PHE A 103 5.25 15.91 7.49
N LEU A 104 6.42 16.55 7.41
CA LEU A 104 7.04 16.94 6.16
C LEU A 104 8.08 15.88 5.80
N VAL A 105 7.71 14.97 4.90
CA VAL A 105 8.47 13.77 4.53
C VAL A 105 9.40 14.09 3.36
N ASN A 106 10.69 13.74 3.47
CA ASN A 106 11.59 13.78 2.32
C ASN A 106 11.29 12.60 1.38
N THR A 107 10.91 12.89 0.14
CA THR A 107 10.49 11.88 -0.84
C THR A 107 11.67 11.12 -1.44
N HIS A 108 12.87 11.70 -1.40
CA HIS A 108 14.01 11.22 -2.17
C HIS A 108 13.69 11.03 -3.67
N GLY A 109 12.81 11.87 -4.22
CA GLY A 109 12.40 11.86 -5.62
C GLY A 109 11.42 10.75 -6.00
N LEU A 110 10.73 10.15 -5.01
CA LEU A 110 9.71 9.13 -5.22
C LEU A 110 8.35 9.62 -4.72
N SER A 111 7.33 9.48 -5.56
CA SER A 111 5.93 9.55 -5.15
C SER A 111 5.32 8.16 -5.17
N VAL A 112 4.62 7.80 -4.09
CA VAL A 112 3.99 6.49 -3.90
C VAL A 112 2.48 6.65 -3.84
N ALA A 113 1.77 5.80 -4.57
CA ALA A 113 0.32 5.64 -4.43
C ALA A 113 -0.04 4.17 -4.18
N LEU A 114 -1.00 3.96 -3.28
CA LEU A 114 -1.60 2.65 -3.03
C LEU A 114 -2.86 2.53 -3.89
N ILE A 115 -3.02 1.41 -4.58
CA ILE A 115 -4.11 1.18 -5.52
C ILE A 115 -4.78 -0.16 -5.23
N ASP A 116 -5.86 -0.44 -5.96
CA ASP A 116 -6.66 -1.66 -5.87
C ASP A 116 -7.22 -1.93 -4.47
N PHE A 117 -8.42 -1.41 -4.26
CA PHE A 117 -9.14 -1.55 -3.01
C PHE A 117 -10.18 -2.68 -3.05
N THR A 118 -10.02 -3.65 -3.97
CA THR A 118 -11.01 -4.71 -4.21
C THR A 118 -11.30 -5.52 -2.95
N LEU A 119 -10.27 -5.81 -2.14
CA LEU A 119 -10.44 -6.58 -0.89
C LEU A 119 -10.56 -5.70 0.36
N SER A 120 -10.48 -4.38 0.21
CA SER A 120 -10.35 -3.45 1.34
C SER A 120 -11.60 -3.35 2.21
N ARG A 121 -11.44 -2.68 3.36
CA ARG A 121 -12.51 -2.32 4.30
C ARG A 121 -12.40 -0.86 4.71
N ILE A 122 -13.53 -0.14 4.73
CA ILE A 122 -13.67 1.23 5.27
C ILE A 122 -14.95 1.37 6.09
N ASP A 123 -14.93 2.29 7.04
CA ASP A 123 -16.09 2.81 7.75
C ASP A 123 -16.28 4.29 7.40
N THR A 124 -17.41 4.59 6.76
CA THR A 124 -17.76 5.95 6.32
C THR A 124 -18.49 6.76 7.39
N GLY A 125 -18.69 6.19 8.58
CA GLY A 125 -19.57 6.71 9.64
C GLY A 125 -21.07 6.50 9.36
N LYS A 126 -21.45 6.19 8.11
CA LYS A 126 -22.82 5.84 7.70
C LYS A 126 -22.99 4.33 7.54
N GLN A 127 -21.99 3.70 6.94
CA GLN A 127 -21.94 2.27 6.71
C GLN A 127 -20.49 1.81 6.64
N VAL A 128 -20.31 0.52 6.95
CA VAL A 128 -19.07 -0.19 6.64
C VAL A 128 -19.17 -0.77 5.24
N VAL A 129 -18.16 -0.51 4.42
CA VAL A 129 -17.98 -1.10 3.09
C VAL A 129 -16.77 -2.02 3.16
N PHE A 130 -16.93 -3.27 2.75
CA PHE A 130 -15.86 -4.27 2.80
C PHE A 130 -16.07 -5.36 1.76
N CYS A 131 -15.00 -6.07 1.41
CA CYS A 131 -15.06 -7.34 0.71
C CYS A 131 -15.13 -8.50 1.71
N ASP A 132 -16.09 -9.41 1.51
CA ASP A 132 -16.21 -10.62 2.32
C ASP A 132 -15.20 -11.67 1.83
N LEU A 133 -14.23 -12.00 2.69
CA LEU A 133 -13.18 -12.98 2.43
C LEU A 133 -13.47 -14.32 3.11
N SER A 134 -14.74 -14.69 3.27
CA SER A 134 -15.13 -15.97 3.89
C SER A 134 -14.75 -17.20 3.05
N ASP A 135 -14.45 -17.03 1.76
CA ASP A 135 -13.98 -18.12 0.89
C ASP A 135 -12.59 -18.62 1.34
N PRO A 136 -12.43 -19.92 1.66
CA PRO A 136 -11.14 -20.48 2.08
C PRO A 136 -10.01 -20.35 1.06
N SER A 137 -10.33 -20.27 -0.24
CA SER A 137 -9.35 -20.25 -1.34
C SER A 137 -8.39 -19.06 -1.26
N TRP A 138 -8.83 -17.93 -0.70
CA TRP A 138 -7.99 -16.75 -0.44
C TRP A 138 -6.79 -17.04 0.49
N PHE A 139 -6.87 -18.10 1.29
CA PHE A 139 -5.86 -18.44 2.30
C PHE A 139 -5.06 -19.69 1.96
N GLU A 140 -5.28 -20.23 0.77
CA GLU A 140 -4.49 -21.31 0.19
C GLU A 140 -3.17 -20.77 -0.38
N GLY A 141 -2.34 -21.67 -0.90
CA GLY A 141 -1.04 -21.33 -1.48
C GLY A 141 0.15 -21.78 -0.62
N PRO A 142 1.35 -21.80 -1.21
CA PRO A 142 2.51 -22.47 -0.66
C PRO A 142 2.96 -21.86 0.67
N LYS A 143 3.37 -22.71 1.61
CA LYS A 143 3.97 -22.29 2.87
C LYS A 143 5.32 -21.62 2.62
N GLY A 144 5.56 -20.47 3.24
CA GLY A 144 6.80 -19.70 3.06
C GLY A 144 6.78 -18.73 1.87
N ASP A 145 5.72 -18.75 1.05
CA ASP A 145 5.43 -17.63 0.17
C ASP A 145 4.93 -16.43 0.99
N VAL A 146 5.50 -15.26 0.72
CA VAL A 146 5.29 -14.07 1.55
C VAL A 146 3.86 -13.57 1.44
N GLN A 147 3.25 -13.64 0.26
CA GLN A 147 1.88 -13.18 0.03
C GLN A 147 0.88 -14.14 0.67
N ALA A 148 1.02 -15.45 0.38
CA ALA A 148 0.15 -16.48 0.95
C ALA A 148 0.24 -16.52 2.49
N ASP A 149 1.44 -16.38 3.07
CA ASP A 149 1.61 -16.27 4.52
C ASP A 149 0.95 -14.99 5.09
N THR A 150 0.89 -13.90 4.32
CA THR A 150 0.25 -12.65 4.75
C THR A 150 -1.27 -12.77 4.80
N TYR A 151 -1.91 -13.38 3.79
CA TYR A 151 -3.35 -13.67 3.87
C TYR A 151 -3.69 -14.57 5.06
N ARG A 152 -2.91 -15.63 5.30
CA ARG A 152 -3.10 -16.51 6.47
C ARG A 152 -3.01 -15.74 7.79
N ARG A 153 -2.06 -14.82 7.92
CA ARG A 153 -1.98 -13.94 9.11
C ARG A 153 -3.22 -13.09 9.28
N MET A 154 -3.77 -12.53 8.20
CA MET A 154 -5.02 -11.75 8.31
C MET A 154 -6.19 -12.62 8.77
N LYS A 155 -6.29 -13.86 8.27
CA LYS A 155 -7.29 -14.82 8.75
C LYS A 155 -7.15 -15.12 10.24
N ASP A 156 -5.92 -15.32 10.71
CA ASP A 156 -5.65 -15.55 12.13
C ASP A 156 -6.01 -14.33 13.00
N ILE A 157 -5.70 -13.12 12.53
CA ILE A 157 -6.02 -11.85 13.20
C ILE A 157 -7.53 -11.65 13.32
N THR A 158 -8.27 -11.90 12.24
CA THR A 158 -9.70 -11.67 12.17
C THR A 158 -10.53 -12.81 12.75
N GLY A 159 -9.92 -13.97 13.02
CA GLY A 159 -10.65 -15.19 13.37
C GLY A 159 -11.63 -15.64 12.27
N GLY A 160 -11.40 -15.21 11.02
CA GLY A 160 -12.32 -15.41 9.90
C GLY A 160 -13.55 -14.49 9.90
N GLN A 161 -13.60 -13.47 10.74
CA GLN A 161 -14.71 -12.53 10.83
C GLN A 161 -14.48 -11.32 9.92
N TRP A 162 -15.04 -11.38 8.71
CA TRP A 162 -14.85 -10.34 7.69
C TRP A 162 -15.98 -9.32 7.62
N GLU A 163 -17.09 -9.55 8.34
CA GLU A 163 -18.38 -8.84 8.29
C GLU A 163 -18.36 -7.33 8.64
N GLY A 164 -17.17 -6.72 8.74
CA GLY A 164 -16.97 -5.27 8.73
C GLY A 164 -17.24 -4.52 10.04
N ARG A 165 -18.05 -5.07 10.95
CA ARG A 165 -18.37 -4.41 12.25
C ARG A 165 -17.14 -4.20 13.12
N GLN A 166 -16.18 -5.12 13.04
CA GLN A 166 -14.90 -5.00 13.72
C GLN A 166 -13.83 -4.54 12.73
N VAL A 167 -12.96 -3.64 13.18
CA VAL A 167 -11.77 -3.19 12.45
C VAL A 167 -10.54 -3.87 13.03
N PHE A 168 -9.65 -4.31 12.16
CA PHE A 168 -8.39 -4.96 12.53
C PHE A 168 -7.19 -4.22 11.89
N PRO A 169 -6.77 -3.06 12.43
CA PRO A 169 -5.65 -2.28 11.87
C PRO A 169 -4.34 -3.09 11.76
N LYS A 170 -4.21 -4.15 12.57
CA LYS A 170 -3.14 -5.14 12.50
C LYS A 170 -2.95 -5.74 11.10
N ASN A 171 -4.02 -5.82 10.30
CA ASN A 171 -3.94 -6.26 8.90
C ASN A 171 -3.01 -5.37 8.07
N ASN A 172 -3.04 -4.04 8.28
CA ASN A 172 -2.11 -3.15 7.59
C ASN A 172 -0.67 -3.37 8.06
N SER A 173 -0.45 -3.65 9.36
CA SER A 173 0.89 -3.95 9.89
C SER A 173 1.51 -5.21 9.27
N VAL A 174 0.70 -6.27 9.03
CA VAL A 174 1.20 -7.48 8.35
C VAL A 174 1.43 -7.27 6.85
N TRP A 175 0.70 -6.35 6.21
CA TRP A 175 0.99 -5.93 4.85
C TRP A 175 2.25 -5.06 4.75
N ILE A 176 2.50 -4.17 5.70
CA ILE A 176 3.77 -3.42 5.77
C ILE A 176 4.95 -4.39 5.99
N HIS A 177 4.76 -5.43 6.80
CA HIS A 177 5.72 -6.54 6.91
C HIS A 177 5.97 -7.21 5.54
N TYR A 178 4.92 -7.54 4.80
CA TYR A 178 5.02 -8.10 3.45
C TYR A 178 5.87 -7.20 2.55
N VAL A 179 5.59 -5.89 2.50
CA VAL A 179 6.30 -4.94 1.63
C VAL A 179 7.79 -4.92 1.98
N ALA A 180 8.13 -4.85 3.28
CA ALA A 180 9.52 -4.89 3.73
C ALA A 180 10.23 -6.22 3.38
N GLU A 181 9.54 -7.37 3.50
CA GLU A 181 10.09 -8.67 3.13
C GLU A 181 10.30 -8.82 1.62
N ILE A 182 9.36 -8.34 0.81
CA ILE A 182 9.47 -8.38 -0.65
C ILE A 182 10.61 -7.51 -1.13
N ILE A 183 10.74 -6.28 -0.63
CA ILE A 183 11.89 -5.42 -0.95
C ILE A 183 13.19 -6.14 -0.58
N ARG A 184 13.26 -6.74 0.61
CA ARG A 184 14.45 -7.46 1.08
C ARG A 184 14.81 -8.67 0.22
N LYS A 185 13.81 -9.42 -0.27
CA LYS A 185 14.01 -10.70 -0.97
C LYS A 185 14.12 -10.55 -2.49
N LYS A 186 13.45 -9.56 -3.08
CA LYS A 186 13.23 -9.46 -4.52
C LYS A 186 13.82 -8.19 -5.15
N LYS A 187 14.16 -7.16 -4.37
CA LYS A 187 14.74 -5.92 -4.88
C LYS A 187 16.24 -5.83 -4.64
N SER A 188 16.93 -5.23 -5.61
CA SER A 188 18.34 -4.87 -5.54
C SER A 188 18.45 -3.35 -5.53
N PHE A 189 19.25 -2.81 -4.62
CA PHE A 189 19.49 -1.37 -4.46
C PHE A 189 20.80 -1.16 -3.70
N LYS A 190 21.42 0.01 -3.89
CA LYS A 190 22.65 0.39 -3.19
C LYS A 190 22.39 0.44 -1.68
N SER A 191 23.02 -0.47 -0.94
CA SER A 191 22.84 -0.62 0.51
C SER A 191 24.07 -1.22 1.18
N SER A 192 24.30 -0.83 2.44
CA SER A 192 25.31 -1.42 3.31
C SER A 192 24.78 -2.66 4.04
N ALA A 193 25.67 -3.42 4.68
CA ALA A 193 25.27 -4.52 5.56
C ALA A 193 24.43 -4.04 6.76
N LYS A 194 24.65 -2.79 7.22
CA LYS A 194 23.85 -2.18 8.29
C LYS A 194 22.43 -1.94 7.82
N ASP A 195 22.25 -1.42 6.62
CA ASP A 195 20.95 -1.10 6.04
C ASP A 195 20.10 -2.37 5.84
N LYS A 196 20.72 -3.44 5.33
CA LYS A 196 20.08 -4.76 5.19
C LYS A 196 19.63 -5.33 6.53
N ARG A 197 20.43 -5.16 7.58
CA ARG A 197 20.05 -5.57 8.95
C ARG A 197 18.91 -4.72 9.50
N ALA A 198 18.94 -3.41 9.28
CA ALA A 198 17.87 -2.50 9.71
C ALA A 198 16.53 -2.85 9.03
N LEU A 199 16.52 -3.08 7.71
CA LEU A 199 15.32 -3.50 6.98
C LEU A 199 14.79 -4.87 7.46
N SER A 200 15.70 -5.82 7.72
CA SER A 200 15.33 -7.12 8.28
C SER A 200 14.73 -7.02 9.68
N ALA A 201 15.27 -6.14 10.53
CA ALA A 201 14.74 -5.89 11.86
C ALA A 201 13.37 -5.19 11.80
N PHE A 202 13.23 -4.17 10.95
CA PHE A 202 11.96 -3.47 10.71
C PHE A 202 10.85 -4.43 10.26
N SER A 203 11.13 -5.27 9.25
CA SER A 203 10.19 -6.30 8.79
C SER A 203 9.67 -7.16 9.95
N LYS A 204 10.55 -7.62 10.85
CA LYS A 204 10.14 -8.43 12.00
C LYS A 204 9.30 -7.64 13.00
N ARG A 205 9.67 -6.38 13.27
CA ARG A 205 8.92 -5.50 14.19
C ARG A 205 7.53 -5.17 13.69
N CYS A 206 7.32 -5.04 12.37
CA CYS A 206 6.00 -4.84 11.76
C CYS A 206 4.95 -5.85 12.26
N LEU A 207 5.34 -7.10 12.49
CA LEU A 207 4.44 -8.14 13.03
C LEU A 207 4.03 -7.92 14.49
N SER A 208 4.74 -7.08 15.25
CA SER A 208 4.45 -6.77 16.65
C SER A 208 3.61 -5.49 16.84
N TYR A 209 3.56 -4.60 15.85
CA TYR A 209 2.75 -3.39 15.91
C TYR A 209 1.28 -3.67 15.64
N GLU A 210 0.37 -2.97 16.31
CA GLU A 210 -1.09 -3.20 16.21
C GLU A 210 -1.78 -2.38 15.12
N SER A 211 -1.08 -1.42 14.50
CA SER A 211 -1.60 -0.56 13.43
C SER A 211 -0.45 0.05 12.61
N ALA A 212 -0.75 0.61 11.43
CA ALA A 212 0.22 1.44 10.70
C ALA A 212 0.56 2.72 11.48
N THR A 213 -0.42 3.30 12.19
CA THR A 213 -0.19 4.44 13.09
C THR A 213 0.93 4.17 14.10
N ALA A 214 0.97 2.97 14.70
CA ALA A 214 2.04 2.60 15.65
C ALA A 214 3.41 2.40 14.99
N ILE A 215 3.46 2.16 13.68
CA ILE A 215 4.70 1.95 12.91
C ILE A 215 5.38 3.27 12.54
N VAL A 216 4.64 4.40 12.49
CA VAL A 216 5.16 5.72 12.07
C VAL A 216 6.40 6.15 12.87
N ASP A 217 6.47 5.78 14.15
CA ASP A 217 7.57 6.12 15.06
C ASP A 217 8.69 5.05 15.12
N ASP A 218 8.67 4.04 14.25
CA ASP A 218 9.73 3.03 14.18
C ASP A 218 11.10 3.68 13.90
N GLU A 219 12.14 3.14 14.53
CA GLU A 219 13.51 3.62 14.43
C GLU A 219 14.06 3.70 13.00
N ILE A 220 13.51 2.92 12.05
CA ILE A 220 13.93 2.98 10.65
C ILE A 220 13.62 4.34 10.02
N PHE A 221 12.60 5.06 10.51
CA PHE A 221 12.17 6.35 9.98
C PHE A 221 12.83 7.55 10.65
N GLN A 222 13.81 7.32 11.53
CA GLN A 222 14.57 8.42 12.13
C GLN A 222 15.16 9.34 11.06
N LYS A 223 14.93 10.65 11.24
CA LYS A 223 15.37 11.74 10.35
C LYS A 223 14.71 11.78 8.97
N MET A 224 13.69 10.96 8.71
CA MET A 224 12.94 10.98 7.43
C MET A 224 11.92 12.11 7.33
N TRP A 225 11.54 12.69 8.48
CA TRP A 225 10.55 13.77 8.55
C TRP A 225 10.93 14.78 9.64
N ARG A 226 10.41 15.99 9.52
CA ARG A 226 10.54 17.05 10.53
C ARG A 226 9.18 17.29 11.17
N LYS A 227 9.15 17.48 12.50
CA LYS A 227 7.96 17.96 13.20
C LYS A 227 7.86 19.47 12.99
N GLU A 228 6.85 19.93 12.28
CA GLU A 228 6.47 21.34 12.37
C GLU A 228 5.72 21.55 13.68
N VAL A 229 6.23 22.43 14.54
CA VAL A 229 5.49 22.89 15.71
C VAL A 229 4.39 23.78 15.17
N THR A 230 3.15 23.29 15.21
CA THR A 230 1.98 24.14 14.98
C THR A 230 1.98 25.17 16.10
N LEU A 231 2.40 26.41 15.79
CA LEU A 231 2.15 27.54 16.67
C LEU A 231 0.64 27.71 16.73
N ASN A 232 0.01 27.19 17.79
CA ASN A 232 -1.33 27.60 18.16
C ASN A 232 -1.28 29.12 18.30
N THR A 233 -1.80 29.83 17.31
CA THR A 233 -2.14 31.24 17.45
C THR A 233 -3.34 31.26 18.40
N PRO A 234 -3.24 31.87 19.59
CA PRO A 234 -4.41 32.09 20.42
C PRO A 234 -5.38 32.98 19.64
N GLY A 235 -6.67 32.66 19.69
CA GLY A 235 -7.71 33.33 18.92
C GLY A 235 -7.78 34.84 19.14
N ASN A 236 -8.24 35.53 18.10
CA ASN A 236 -8.84 36.86 18.21
C ASN A 236 -10.35 36.72 18.46
#